data_AF-A0A2P6QDY8-F1
#
_entry.id   AF-A0A2P6QDY8-F1
#
_cell.length_a   1.000
_cell.length_b   1.000
_cell.length_c   1.000
_cell.angle_alpha   90.00
_cell.angle_beta   90.00
_cell.angle_gamma   90.00
#
_symmetry.space_group_name_H-M   'P 1'
#
loop_
_entity.id
_entity.type
_entity.pdbx_description
1 polymer ?
#
loop_
_entity_poly.entity_id
_entity_poly.type
_entity_poly.pdbx_seq_one_letter_code
_entity_poly.pdbx_strand_id
1 'polypeptide(L)'
;MPNLKTLLVIKCPKLRSLPQHMHNLLPSLRELSLWDCPELESFPEGGLPSKLEELRIRRCKKLLIGNRMQWGLPTLTSLKFLRVDFEGCEQVVDSFPDEGLLPTTLGSLYINCISKLDGKGFTQLTSLEWLSISNSPELRCLPDEELPTSLSHLDIDHCPLLEQRCQRETGEDWPKIAHIKTIQISSTIM
;
A
#
# COMPACT_ATOMS: atom_id res chain seq x y z
N MET A 1 10.05 13.76 -26.61
CA MET A 1 9.59 12.75 -25.63
C MET A 1 8.52 13.39 -24.75
N PRO A 2 7.40 12.71 -24.49
CA PRO A 2 6.35 13.24 -23.62
C PRO A 2 6.89 13.45 -22.20
N ASN A 3 6.67 14.65 -21.66
CA ASN A 3 7.11 15.07 -20.32
C ASN A 3 6.01 14.89 -19.26
N LEU A 4 5.10 13.94 -19.48
CA LEU A 4 4.00 13.69 -18.55
C LEU A 4 4.57 13.23 -17.21
N LYS A 5 4.26 13.99 -16.14
CA LYS A 5 4.70 13.68 -14.78
C LYS A 5 3.64 12.92 -13.99
N THR A 6 2.37 13.18 -14.25
CA THR A 6 1.24 12.59 -13.53
C THR A 6 0.28 11.95 -14.52
N LEU A 7 -0.09 10.69 -14.28
CA LEU A 7 -1.09 9.96 -15.04
C LEU A 7 -2.19 9.51 -14.09
N LEU A 8 -3.41 9.95 -14.37
CA LEU A 8 -4.61 9.56 -13.64
C LEU A 8 -5.48 8.70 -14.55
N VAL A 9 -5.77 7.47 -14.12
CA VAL A 9 -6.68 6.55 -14.80
C VAL A 9 -7.86 6.32 -13.86
N ILE A 10 -8.98 6.97 -14.17
CA ILE A 10 -10.13 7.06 -13.27
C ILE A 10 -11.37 6.51 -13.96
N LYS A 11 -12.12 5.65 -13.28
CA LYS A 11 -13.43 5.13 -13.72
C LYS A 11 -13.38 4.53 -15.12
N CYS A 12 -12.44 3.63 -15.35
CA CYS A 12 -12.26 2.94 -16.63
C CYS A 12 -12.71 1.46 -16.50
N PRO A 13 -14.04 1.17 -16.57
CA PRO A 13 -14.58 -0.15 -16.23
C PRO A 13 -14.25 -1.24 -17.25
N LYS A 14 -13.74 -0.89 -18.43
CA LYS A 14 -13.36 -1.86 -19.48
C LYS A 14 -11.84 -1.97 -19.66
N LEU A 15 -11.06 -1.20 -18.89
CA LEU A 15 -9.61 -1.19 -19.01
C LEU A 15 -9.04 -2.49 -18.42
N ARG A 16 -8.46 -3.33 -19.27
CA ARG A 16 -7.86 -4.61 -18.86
C ARG A 16 -6.37 -4.52 -18.61
N SER A 17 -5.69 -3.60 -19.28
CA SER A 17 -4.25 -3.38 -19.18
C SER A 17 -3.90 -1.92 -19.44
N LEU A 18 -2.78 -1.47 -18.87
CA LEU A 18 -2.15 -0.20 -19.23
C LEU A 18 -1.35 -0.36 -20.54
N PRO A 19 -0.95 0.75 -21.20
CA PRO A 19 -0.11 0.68 -22.40
C PRO A 19 1.16 -0.15 -22.16
N GLN A 20 1.53 -1.02 -23.11
CA GLN A 20 2.76 -1.80 -22.99
C GLN A 20 4.01 -0.91 -23.04
N HIS A 21 5.10 -1.33 -22.40
CA HIS A 21 6.37 -0.60 -22.38
C HIS A 21 6.26 0.86 -21.88
N MET A 22 5.50 1.10 -20.81
CA MET A 22 5.32 2.45 -20.23
C MET A 22 6.65 3.14 -19.90
N HIS A 23 7.70 2.39 -19.53
CA HIS A 23 9.03 2.94 -19.26
C HIS A 23 9.61 3.71 -20.47
N ASN A 24 9.28 3.31 -21.70
CA ASN A 24 9.69 3.99 -22.94
C ASN A 24 8.74 5.13 -23.31
N LEU A 25 7.43 4.89 -23.14
CA LEU A 25 6.40 5.84 -23.54
C LEU A 25 6.32 7.04 -22.60
N LEU A 26 6.58 6.83 -21.31
CA LEU A 26 6.39 7.82 -20.24
C LEU A 26 7.63 7.88 -19.33
N PRO A 27 8.83 8.18 -19.86
CA PRO A 27 10.09 8.12 -19.11
C PRO A 27 10.21 9.21 -18.03
N SER A 28 9.31 10.20 -18.04
CA SER A 28 9.26 11.31 -17.08
C SER A 28 8.18 11.15 -16.01
N LEU A 29 7.39 10.06 -16.06
CA LEU A 29 6.29 9.84 -15.13
C LEU A 29 6.81 9.68 -13.70
N ARG A 30 6.17 10.39 -12.78
CA ARG A 30 6.44 10.42 -11.33
C ARG A 30 5.26 9.89 -10.53
N GLU A 31 4.05 10.14 -11.00
CA GLU A 31 2.84 9.80 -10.26
C GLU A 31 1.89 8.99 -11.16
N LEU A 32 1.45 7.84 -10.65
CA LEU A 32 0.43 7.02 -11.27
C LEU A 32 -0.69 6.77 -10.27
N SER A 33 -1.89 7.23 -10.62
CA SER A 33 -3.10 6.93 -9.83
C SER A 33 -4.09 6.12 -10.66
N LEU A 34 -4.43 4.94 -10.16
CA LEU A 34 -5.47 4.07 -10.68
C LEU A 34 -6.65 4.11 -9.73
N TRP A 35 -7.81 4.54 -10.22
CA TRP A 35 -9.03 4.62 -9.44
C TRP A 35 -10.20 4.02 -10.20
N ASP A 36 -10.88 3.05 -9.58
CA ASP A 36 -12.15 2.50 -10.08
C ASP A 36 -11.98 1.89 -11.48
N CYS A 37 -10.98 1.02 -11.60
CA CYS A 37 -10.67 0.25 -12.81
C CYS A 37 -10.78 -1.25 -12.47
N PRO A 38 -12.01 -1.77 -12.32
CA PRO A 38 -12.26 -3.13 -11.79
C PRO A 38 -11.73 -4.25 -12.67
N GLU A 39 -11.67 -4.03 -13.99
CA GLU A 39 -11.23 -5.01 -14.99
C GLU A 39 -9.71 -5.04 -15.22
N LEU A 40 -8.95 -4.15 -14.59
CA LEU A 40 -7.48 -4.10 -14.75
C LEU A 40 -6.85 -5.31 -14.07
N GLU A 41 -6.14 -6.14 -14.84
CA GLU A 41 -5.63 -7.43 -14.37
C GLU A 41 -4.18 -7.37 -13.89
N SER A 42 -3.33 -6.60 -14.58
CA SER A 42 -1.90 -6.52 -14.28
C SER A 42 -1.28 -5.21 -14.75
N PHE A 43 -0.07 -4.93 -14.27
CA PHE A 43 0.81 -3.91 -14.85
C PHE A 43 1.42 -4.42 -16.17
N PRO A 44 1.83 -3.49 -17.07
CA PRO A 44 2.28 -3.87 -18.41
C PRO A 44 3.61 -4.64 -18.39
N GLU A 45 3.84 -5.39 -19.46
CA GLU A 45 5.09 -6.09 -19.71
C GLU A 45 6.25 -5.08 -19.83
N GLY A 46 7.35 -5.36 -19.12
CA GLY A 46 8.44 -4.40 -18.92
C GLY A 46 8.21 -3.38 -17.80
N GLY A 47 7.12 -3.51 -17.03
CA GLY A 47 6.90 -2.80 -15.78
C GLY A 47 6.51 -1.33 -15.90
N LEU A 48 6.32 -0.72 -14.73
CA LEU A 48 6.08 0.73 -14.59
C LEU A 48 7.39 1.51 -14.81
N PRO A 49 7.31 2.82 -15.16
CA PRO A 49 8.50 3.65 -15.32
C PRO A 49 9.36 3.69 -14.04
N SER A 50 10.68 3.51 -14.16
CA SER A 50 11.60 3.44 -13.01
C SER A 50 11.74 4.74 -12.20
N LYS A 51 11.34 5.87 -12.79
CA LYS A 51 11.28 7.19 -12.12
C LYS A 51 9.97 7.44 -11.38
N LEU A 52 9.07 6.46 -11.32
CA LEU A 52 7.82 6.59 -10.57
C LEU A 52 8.13 6.77 -9.08
N GLU A 53 7.63 7.85 -8.51
CA GLU A 53 7.80 8.27 -7.11
C GLU A 53 6.56 7.93 -6.29
N GLU A 54 5.36 8.03 -6.88
CA GLU A 54 4.09 7.70 -6.24
C GLU A 54 3.22 6.74 -7.05
N LEU A 55 2.69 5.74 -6.35
CA LEU A 55 1.68 4.83 -6.88
C LEU A 55 0.46 4.81 -5.97
N ARG A 56 -0.72 5.05 -6.55
CA ARG A 56 -2.01 4.99 -5.85
C ARG A 56 -2.93 4.02 -6.57
N ILE A 57 -3.42 3.01 -5.87
CA ILE A 57 -4.32 1.99 -6.40
C ILE A 57 -5.58 1.98 -5.54
N ARG A 58 -6.73 2.27 -6.14
CA ARG A 58 -8.01 2.34 -5.44
C ARG A 58 -9.12 1.66 -6.22
N ARG A 59 -9.83 0.72 -5.58
CA ARG A 59 -10.98 0.03 -6.18
C ARG A 59 -10.63 -0.63 -7.54
N CYS A 60 -9.47 -1.28 -7.61
CA CYS A 60 -8.99 -2.03 -8.79
C CYS A 60 -9.02 -3.53 -8.50
N LYS A 61 -10.22 -4.10 -8.37
CA LYS A 61 -10.44 -5.43 -7.79
C LYS A 61 -9.58 -6.53 -8.40
N LYS A 62 -9.60 -6.72 -9.74
CA LYS A 62 -8.81 -7.78 -10.38
C LYS A 62 -7.30 -7.64 -10.15
N LEU A 63 -6.77 -6.42 -10.15
CA LEU A 63 -5.37 -6.14 -9.87
C LEU A 63 -4.98 -6.49 -8.43
N LEU A 64 -5.87 -6.21 -7.46
CA LEU A 64 -5.61 -6.39 -6.03
C LEU A 64 -5.72 -7.84 -5.55
N ILE A 65 -6.64 -8.62 -6.14
CA ILE A 65 -6.83 -10.06 -5.86
C ILE A 65 -5.93 -10.95 -6.73
N GLY A 66 -5.34 -10.39 -7.79
CA GLY A 66 -4.42 -11.08 -8.68
C GLY A 66 -3.05 -11.31 -8.03
N ASN A 67 -2.10 -11.80 -8.82
CA ASN A 67 -0.73 -12.03 -8.33
C ASN A 67 0.04 -10.70 -8.22
N ARG A 68 0.09 -10.13 -7.02
CA ARG A 68 0.77 -8.85 -6.75
C ARG A 68 2.28 -8.90 -6.94
N MET A 69 2.92 -10.07 -6.88
CA MET A 69 4.36 -10.19 -7.18
C MET A 69 4.69 -9.82 -8.63
N GLN A 70 3.70 -9.84 -9.52
CA GLN A 70 3.85 -9.36 -10.90
C GLN A 70 3.82 -7.83 -11.01
N TRP A 71 3.61 -7.10 -9.91
CA TRP A 71 3.60 -5.65 -9.96
C TRP A 71 4.98 -5.05 -10.27
N GLY A 72 6.05 -5.79 -10.00
CA GLY A 72 7.41 -5.35 -10.28
C GLY A 72 7.87 -4.15 -9.44
N LEU A 73 7.17 -3.83 -8.34
CA LEU A 73 7.52 -2.70 -7.49
C LEU A 73 8.96 -2.73 -6.93
N PRO A 74 9.58 -3.89 -6.63
CA PRO A 74 10.97 -3.93 -6.17
C PRO A 74 11.98 -3.32 -7.16
N THR A 75 11.63 -3.25 -8.45
CA THR A 75 12.48 -2.63 -9.48
C THR A 75 12.35 -1.11 -9.55
N LEU A 76 11.35 -0.52 -8.88
CA LEU A 76 11.05 0.91 -8.90
C LEU A 76 11.90 1.64 -7.87
N THR A 77 13.16 1.87 -8.20
CA THR A 77 14.18 2.49 -7.32
C THR A 77 13.87 3.95 -6.92
N SER A 78 12.89 4.59 -7.55
CA SER A 78 12.43 5.94 -7.18
C SER A 78 11.15 5.94 -6.34
N LEU A 79 10.49 4.79 -6.15
CA LEU A 79 9.18 4.74 -5.51
C LEU A 79 9.33 5.07 -4.01
N LYS A 80 8.64 6.13 -3.58
CA LYS A 80 8.64 6.65 -2.22
C LYS A 80 7.28 6.53 -1.55
N PHE A 81 6.21 6.59 -2.31
CA PHE A 81 4.85 6.57 -1.79
C PHE A 81 4.02 5.47 -2.45
N LEU A 82 3.37 4.65 -1.63
CA LEU A 82 2.39 3.66 -2.07
C LEU A 82 1.11 3.82 -1.26
N ARG A 83 -0.02 3.96 -1.96
CA ARG A 83 -1.35 3.83 -1.38
C ARG A 83 -2.11 2.70 -2.04
N VAL A 84 -2.62 1.77 -1.25
CA VAL A 84 -3.46 0.66 -1.71
C VAL A 84 -4.76 0.67 -0.92
N ASP A 85 -5.87 0.76 -1.65
CA ASP A 85 -7.21 0.76 -1.09
C ASP A 85 -7.98 -0.47 -1.57
N PHE A 86 -8.20 -1.39 -0.62
CA PHE A 86 -8.78 -2.70 -0.80
C PHE A 86 -10.31 -2.71 -0.68
N GLU A 87 -10.96 -1.54 -0.71
CA GLU A 87 -12.42 -1.45 -0.67
C GLU A 87 -13.09 -2.38 -1.70
N GLY A 88 -13.95 -3.29 -1.23
CA GLY A 88 -14.62 -4.33 -2.02
C GLY A 88 -13.80 -5.61 -2.28
N CYS A 89 -12.62 -5.74 -1.66
CA CYS A 89 -11.71 -6.90 -1.75
C CYS A 89 -11.33 -7.48 -0.37
N GLU A 90 -11.87 -6.94 0.72
CA GLU A 90 -11.41 -7.14 2.09
C GLU A 90 -11.50 -8.60 2.56
N GLN A 91 -12.53 -9.30 2.08
CA GLN A 91 -12.79 -10.71 2.41
C GLN A 91 -12.10 -11.70 1.45
N VAL A 92 -11.49 -11.20 0.37
CA VAL A 92 -10.84 -12.02 -0.66
C VAL A 92 -9.31 -11.94 -0.55
N VAL A 93 -8.79 -10.82 -0.08
CA VAL A 93 -7.36 -10.64 0.14
C VAL A 93 -6.98 -11.21 1.50
N ASP A 94 -6.12 -12.22 1.50
CA ASP A 94 -5.69 -12.92 2.72
C ASP A 94 -4.87 -12.03 3.66
N SER A 95 -3.91 -11.28 3.11
CA SER A 95 -3.06 -10.34 3.84
C SER A 95 -2.33 -9.39 2.89
N PHE A 96 -1.72 -8.33 3.44
CA PHE A 96 -0.85 -7.40 2.74
C PHE A 96 0.11 -6.71 3.73
N PRO A 97 1.33 -6.29 3.33
CA PRO A 97 2.00 -6.51 2.05
C PRO A 97 2.61 -7.90 1.91
N ASP A 98 2.74 -8.41 0.69
CA ASP A 98 3.38 -9.71 0.46
C ASP A 98 4.90 -9.62 0.68
N GLU A 99 5.51 -10.72 1.12
CA GLU A 99 6.96 -10.84 1.26
C GLU A 99 7.68 -10.51 -0.05
N GLY A 100 8.57 -9.51 -0.02
CA GLY A 100 9.35 -9.08 -1.19
C GLY A 100 8.58 -8.25 -2.22
N LEU A 101 7.32 -7.87 -1.96
CA LEU A 101 6.54 -7.02 -2.87
C LEU A 101 7.03 -5.57 -2.89
N LEU A 102 7.36 -5.02 -1.73
CA LEU A 102 7.61 -3.58 -1.58
C LEU A 102 9.11 -3.26 -1.77
N PRO A 103 9.46 -2.16 -2.48
CA PRO A 103 10.85 -1.75 -2.64
C PRO A 103 11.38 -1.16 -1.33
N THR A 104 12.67 -1.37 -1.07
CA THR A 104 13.37 -0.84 0.12
C THR A 104 13.43 0.69 0.17
N THR A 105 13.16 1.36 -0.96
CA THR A 105 13.14 2.82 -1.10
C THR A 105 11.85 3.47 -0.61
N LEU A 106 10.82 2.68 -0.34
CA LEU A 106 9.49 3.14 0.04
C LEU A 106 9.56 3.87 1.39
N GLY A 107 9.15 5.14 1.40
CA GLY A 107 9.14 6.00 2.58
C GLY A 107 7.77 6.06 3.25
N SER A 108 6.70 5.89 2.49
CA SER A 108 5.34 5.97 3.02
C SER A 108 4.43 4.91 2.42
N LEU A 109 3.73 4.21 3.29
CA LEU A 109 2.75 3.19 2.95
C LEU A 109 1.40 3.51 3.58
N TYR A 110 0.38 3.59 2.73
CA TYR A 110 -1.00 3.82 3.12
C TYR A 110 -1.85 2.62 2.71
N ILE A 111 -2.45 1.96 3.69
CA ILE A 111 -3.28 0.76 3.51
C ILE A 111 -4.69 1.12 3.95
N ASN A 112 -5.67 0.83 3.11
CA ASN A 112 -7.08 1.05 3.43
C ASN A 112 -7.89 -0.22 3.21
N CYS A 113 -8.86 -0.49 4.09
CA CYS A 113 -9.78 -1.62 3.99
C CYS A 113 -9.10 -3.00 3.94
N ILE A 114 -8.10 -3.28 4.79
CA ILE A 114 -7.45 -4.61 4.85
C ILE A 114 -8.00 -5.44 6.02
N SER A 115 -7.99 -6.76 5.89
CA SER A 115 -8.41 -7.70 6.95
C SER A 115 -7.24 -8.26 7.77
N LYS A 116 -6.03 -8.32 7.19
CA LYS A 116 -4.83 -8.82 7.85
C LYS A 116 -3.56 -8.19 7.29
N LEU A 117 -2.61 -7.92 8.18
CA LEU A 117 -1.25 -7.54 7.79
C LEU A 117 -0.32 -8.76 7.76
N ASP A 118 0.56 -8.83 6.77
CA ASP A 118 1.65 -9.81 6.74
C ASP A 118 2.96 -9.14 7.16
N GLY A 119 3.48 -9.55 8.31
CA GLY A 119 4.70 -9.01 8.90
C GLY A 119 5.92 -9.22 8.02
N LYS A 120 5.97 -10.32 7.25
CA LYS A 120 7.10 -10.63 6.37
C LYS A 120 7.29 -9.61 5.27
N GLY A 121 6.20 -9.01 4.78
CA GLY A 121 6.23 -7.94 3.79
C GLY A 121 6.90 -6.65 4.27
N PHE A 122 7.08 -6.48 5.58
CA PHE A 122 7.77 -5.32 6.16
C PHE A 122 9.26 -5.53 6.43
N THR A 123 9.71 -6.78 6.58
CA THR A 123 11.05 -7.12 7.12
C THR A 123 12.25 -6.50 6.38
N GLN A 124 12.11 -6.22 5.08
CA GLN A 124 13.18 -5.67 4.24
C GLN A 124 13.14 -4.14 4.11
N LEU A 125 12.15 -3.47 4.70
CA LEU A 125 11.89 -2.05 4.47
C LEU A 125 12.80 -1.15 5.33
N THR A 126 13.96 -0.79 4.79
CA THR A 126 14.93 0.05 5.50
C THR A 126 14.60 1.54 5.51
N SER A 127 13.70 2.01 4.64
CA SER A 127 13.38 3.44 4.49
C SER A 127 11.95 3.81 4.85
N LEU A 128 11.12 2.87 5.32
CA LEU A 128 9.71 3.13 5.60
C LEU A 128 9.58 3.99 6.86
N GLU A 129 9.24 5.26 6.70
CA GLU A 129 9.10 6.22 7.79
C GLU A 129 7.65 6.41 8.25
N TRP A 130 6.69 6.19 7.35
CA TRP A 130 5.26 6.41 7.58
C TRP A 130 4.42 5.19 7.21
N LEU A 131 3.65 4.69 8.15
CA LEU A 131 2.63 3.67 7.94
C LEU A 131 1.27 4.22 8.38
N SER A 132 0.30 4.25 7.47
CA SER A 132 -1.09 4.58 7.79
C SER A 132 -1.98 3.41 7.41
N ILE A 133 -2.82 2.99 8.35
CA ILE A 133 -3.81 1.94 8.18
C ILE A 133 -5.17 2.56 8.48
N SER A 134 -6.09 2.48 7.52
CA SER A 134 -7.39 3.12 7.65
C SER A 134 -8.56 2.22 7.24
N ASN A 135 -9.75 2.53 7.78
CA ASN A 135 -11.04 1.88 7.45
C ASN A 135 -10.96 0.35 7.38
N SER A 136 -10.28 -0.27 8.34
CA SER A 136 -10.00 -1.72 8.36
C SER A 136 -10.72 -2.39 9.54
N PRO A 137 -12.07 -2.55 9.47
CA PRO A 137 -12.87 -3.01 10.60
C PRO A 137 -12.59 -4.46 11.02
N GLU A 138 -12.12 -5.29 10.08
CA GLU A 138 -11.79 -6.70 10.32
C GLU A 138 -10.33 -6.91 10.74
N LEU A 139 -9.47 -5.89 10.64
CA LEU A 139 -8.08 -5.98 11.03
C LEU A 139 -7.97 -6.04 12.55
N ARG A 140 -7.71 -7.26 13.05
CA ARG A 140 -7.74 -7.53 14.49
C ARG A 140 -6.48 -7.07 15.19
N CYS A 141 -5.30 -7.41 14.65
CA CYS A 141 -4.03 -7.24 15.34
C CYS A 141 -2.91 -6.81 14.38
N LEU A 142 -1.84 -6.28 14.95
CA LEU A 142 -0.57 -6.08 14.26
C LEU A 142 0.14 -7.42 14.02
N PRO A 143 1.02 -7.52 13.01
CA PRO A 143 1.81 -8.73 12.78
C PRO A 143 2.69 -9.07 14.00
N ASP A 144 3.10 -10.33 14.11
CA ASP A 144 3.99 -10.78 15.19
C ASP A 144 5.46 -10.48 14.88
N GLU A 145 5.80 -10.39 13.59
CA GLU A 145 7.08 -9.87 13.15
C GLU A 145 7.24 -8.39 13.54
N GLU A 146 8.46 -8.00 13.86
CA GLU A 146 8.79 -6.61 14.18
C GLU A 146 8.57 -5.70 12.97
N LEU A 147 7.89 -4.57 13.20
CA LEU A 147 7.80 -3.50 12.21
C LEU A 147 9.18 -2.88 11.95
N PRO A 148 9.38 -2.23 10.79
CA PRO A 148 10.69 -1.70 10.43
C PRO A 148 11.18 -0.65 11.42
N THR A 149 12.45 -0.73 11.82
CA THR A 149 13.04 0.23 12.78
C THR A 149 13.16 1.66 12.23
N SER A 150 13.01 1.84 10.92
CA SER A 150 12.90 3.15 10.26
C SER A 150 11.56 3.85 10.50
N LEU A 151 10.54 3.10 10.94
CA LEU A 151 9.18 3.61 11.12
C LEU A 151 9.14 4.63 12.25
N SER A 152 8.77 5.86 11.90
CA SER A 152 8.72 7.00 12.83
C SER A 152 7.31 7.52 13.07
N HIS A 153 6.40 7.25 12.13
CA HIS A 153 5.01 7.68 12.17
C HIS A 153 4.09 6.48 11.89
N LEU A 154 3.16 6.23 12.80
CA LEU A 154 2.08 5.26 12.66
C LEU A 154 0.75 5.98 12.85
N ASP A 155 -0.15 5.78 11.90
CA ASP A 155 -1.51 6.29 11.92
C ASP A 155 -2.49 5.11 11.77
N ILE A 156 -3.41 4.97 12.73
CA ILE A 156 -4.47 3.96 12.75
C ILE A 156 -5.80 4.70 12.87
N ASP A 157 -6.60 4.65 11.82
CA ASP A 157 -7.82 5.45 11.71
C ASP A 157 -9.01 4.58 11.27
N HIS A 158 -10.13 4.61 12.00
CA HIS A 158 -11.31 3.78 11.71
C HIS A 158 -10.99 2.27 11.62
N CYS A 159 -10.21 1.75 12.57
CA CYS A 159 -9.83 0.35 12.69
C CYS A 159 -10.20 -0.20 14.08
N PRO A 160 -11.49 -0.29 14.44
CA PRO A 160 -11.96 -0.45 15.82
C PRO A 160 -11.31 -1.60 16.61
N LEU A 161 -11.10 -2.76 15.98
CA LEU A 161 -10.47 -3.91 16.63
C LEU A 161 -8.97 -3.69 16.88
N LEU A 162 -8.26 -3.12 15.90
CA LEU A 162 -6.85 -2.80 16.01
C LEU A 162 -6.62 -1.65 17.00
N GLU A 163 -7.43 -0.61 16.95
CA GLU A 163 -7.37 0.53 17.88
C GLU A 163 -7.46 0.06 19.33
N GLN A 164 -8.36 -0.89 19.63
CA GLN A 164 -8.49 -1.48 20.96
C GLN A 164 -7.19 -2.20 21.39
N ARG A 165 -6.55 -2.96 20.49
CA ARG A 165 -5.30 -3.66 20.79
C ARG A 165 -4.09 -2.74 20.83
N CYS A 166 -4.13 -1.60 20.16
CA CYS A 166 -3.08 -0.59 20.13
C CYS A 166 -3.28 0.50 21.19
N GLN A 167 -4.22 0.34 22.13
CA GLN A 167 -4.40 1.29 23.22
C GLN A 167 -3.10 1.52 23.98
N ARG A 168 -2.76 2.80 24.20
CA ARG A 168 -1.53 3.19 24.85
C ARG A 168 -1.38 2.53 26.22
N GLU A 169 -0.25 1.85 26.43
CA GLU A 169 0.16 1.20 27.69
C GLU A 169 -0.70 0.01 28.16
N THR A 170 -1.92 -0.15 27.64
CA THR A 170 -2.86 -1.20 28.05
C THR A 170 -3.16 -2.23 26.96
N GLY A 171 -3.00 -1.86 25.69
CA GLY A 171 -3.32 -2.69 24.55
C GLY A 171 -2.29 -3.81 24.33
N GLU A 172 -2.78 -5.00 23.97
CA GLU A 172 -1.93 -6.18 23.73
C GLU A 172 -0.87 -5.97 22.64
N ASP A 173 -1.17 -5.15 21.63
CA ASP A 173 -0.26 -4.85 20.53
C ASP A 173 0.56 -3.57 20.76
N TRP A 174 0.30 -2.82 21.84
CA TRP A 174 1.07 -1.61 22.17
C TRP A 174 2.59 -1.83 22.22
N PRO A 175 3.11 -2.93 22.83
CA PRO A 175 4.56 -3.18 22.83
C PRO A 175 5.18 -3.28 21.43
N LYS A 176 4.39 -3.69 20.42
CA LYS A 176 4.83 -3.80 19.02
C LYS A 176 5.06 -2.44 18.37
N ILE A 177 4.47 -1.36 18.90
CA ILE A 177 4.52 0.00 18.32
C ILE A 177 5.09 1.05 19.26
N ALA A 178 5.32 0.71 20.53
CA ALA A 178 5.79 1.66 21.55
C ALA A 178 7.15 2.33 21.23
N HIS A 179 7.93 1.75 20.31
CA HIS A 179 9.20 2.31 19.83
C HIS A 179 9.03 3.42 18.78
N ILE A 180 7.84 3.56 18.19
CA ILE A 180 7.53 4.53 17.12
C ILE A 180 7.34 5.92 17.73
N LYS A 181 7.97 6.93 17.13
CA LYS A 181 8.03 8.30 17.70
C LYS A 181 6.67 8.99 17.75
N THR A 182 5.87 8.84 16.70
CA THR A 182 4.55 9.50 16.56
C THR A 182 3.52 8.45 16.23
N ILE A 183 2.53 8.31 17.13
CA ILE A 183 1.45 7.33 16.99
C ILE A 183 0.13 8.11 17.10
N GLN A 184 -0.68 8.03 16.05
CA GLN A 184 -2.03 8.57 16.01
C GLN A 184 -3.02 7.41 15.90
N ILE A 185 -3.99 7.38 16.81
CA ILE A 185 -5.04 6.37 16.87
C ILE A 185 -6.35 7.13 17.02
N SER A 186 -7.20 7.12 15.98
CA SER A 186 -8.46 7.87 15.96
C SER A 186 -9.63 7.00 15.55
N SER A 187 -10.70 7.08 16.34
CA SER A 187 -12.00 6.52 16.02
C SER A 187 -12.92 7.67 15.60
N THR A 188 -13.49 7.66 14.39
CA THR A 188 -14.69 8.47 14.16
C THR A 188 -15.88 7.71 14.73
N ILE A 189 -16.38 8.20 15.87
CA ILE A 189 -17.73 7.88 16.33
C ILE A 189 -18.67 8.48 15.27
N MET A 190 -19.25 7.63 14.41
CA MET A 190 -20.39 8.01 13.57
C MET A 190 -21.69 7.57 14.22
#